data_AF-A0A7X8EAT2-F1
#
_entry.id   AF-A0A7X8EAT2-F1
#
_cell.length_a   1.000
_cell.length_b   1.000
_cell.length_c   1.000
_cell.angle_alpha   90.00
_cell.angle_beta   90.00
_cell.angle_gamma   90.00
#
_symmetry.space_group_name_H-M   'P 1'
#
loop_
_entity.id
_entity.type
_entity.pdbx_description
1 polymer ?
#
loop_
_entity_poly.entity_id
_entity_poly.type
_entity_poly.pdbx_seq_one_letter_code
_entity_poly.pdbx_strand_id
1 'polypeptide(L)'
;MDIQINHAHLQHKMDLHLIPGRLRIGVPGLLYNQSLANRMAHRVAKFPGVEICHANPITGRLLVNYNPQKTDLGQLLSWIFGGGKSPGRERTLQPGGKTQGAVPTPLTNNTQGVPGENSIHWHVLDGPKALALLGSCAKNGLTHGDARRRLAAHGPNVLTESEKTSFWQVVLESLGGFMSKLLLAAGGVSLLVGETTDALVITAIVIIQAVVEAAQSCRAEKSLENLKELSSPLATVLREGETLRIPSKDLVPGDILRLGAGDIVPADAKIIEAVNLTTNEACLTGESIPVLKDGGEKGVQGIPIADQVNMLFSGTSIIGGRATALVVTTGMRTELGRIAGLLKDVREEQTSLQKQLDILGKRITHWVVASVGAIGVISLFRGRPFWEVLRSGISLAVGAVPEGLPAILTVALTMGVQRMVKRNAVVRNMSAVETLGSTTAICTDKTGTLTTNEMTVKELYIDHNFYDVTGEGYKPQGRIVSRSSNGHRDAHSHVLKTLKAAALCCNAELRLGPKGQWKVIGDPTEGALLTAAMKGGLWWKNLREKYRRHGPVWDRCNKRSGGYNFER
;
A
#
# COMPACT_ATOMS: atom_id res chain seq x y z
N MET A 1 -49.99 -5.92 21.53
CA MET A 1 -49.54 -7.19 20.92
C MET A 1 -48.26 -6.87 20.18
N ASP A 2 -47.16 -6.89 20.92
CA ASP A 2 -45.83 -6.50 20.46
C ASP A 2 -45.25 -7.61 19.58
N ILE A 3 -44.92 -7.26 18.33
CA ILE A 3 -44.11 -8.10 17.47
C ILE A 3 -42.67 -7.61 17.64
N GLN A 4 -41.93 -8.26 18.53
CA GLN A 4 -40.47 -8.14 18.59
C GLN A 4 -39.87 -8.67 17.27
N ILE A 5 -39.49 -7.75 16.38
CA ILE A 5 -38.74 -8.09 15.18
C ILE A 5 -37.27 -8.25 15.58
N ASN A 6 -36.78 -9.48 15.52
CA ASN A 6 -35.41 -9.89 15.85
C ASN A 6 -34.38 -9.16 14.96
N HIS A 7 -33.75 -8.11 15.49
CA HIS A 7 -32.72 -7.32 14.80
C HIS A 7 -31.49 -8.14 14.35
N ALA A 8 -31.18 -9.25 15.03
CA ALA A 8 -30.04 -10.11 14.69
C ALA A 8 -30.25 -10.92 13.40
N HIS A 9 -31.50 -11.18 13.00
CA HIS A 9 -31.78 -12.07 11.86
C HIS A 9 -31.71 -11.36 10.50
N LEU A 10 -31.86 -10.02 10.47
CA LEU A 10 -31.73 -9.20 9.27
C LEU A 10 -30.26 -8.91 8.87
N GLN A 11 -29.32 -8.96 9.82
CA GLN A 11 -27.90 -8.73 9.55
C GLN A 11 -27.27 -9.86 8.71
N HIS A 12 -27.80 -11.08 8.78
CA HIS A 12 -27.13 -12.25 8.21
C HIS A 12 -27.36 -12.46 6.70
N LYS A 13 -28.25 -11.68 6.08
CA LYS A 13 -28.62 -11.81 4.65
C LYS A 13 -28.35 -10.55 3.81
N MET A 14 -27.98 -9.43 4.43
CA MET A 14 -27.66 -8.17 3.75
C MET A 14 -26.41 -7.56 4.37
N ASP A 15 -25.45 -7.17 3.53
CA ASP A 15 -24.18 -6.54 3.89
C ASP A 15 -24.46 -5.11 4.45
N LEU A 16 -24.94 -5.05 5.69
CA LEU A 16 -25.49 -3.87 6.36
C LEU A 16 -24.58 -3.47 7.51
N HIS A 17 -23.98 -2.28 7.41
CA HIS A 17 -23.12 -1.70 8.44
C HIS A 17 -23.77 -0.42 8.97
N LEU A 18 -24.12 -0.42 10.26
CA LEU A 18 -24.84 0.66 10.92
C LEU A 18 -23.98 1.31 12.02
N ILE A 19 -23.87 2.62 11.97
CA ILE A 19 -23.36 3.48 13.05
C ILE A 19 -24.49 4.49 13.35
N PRO A 20 -24.68 4.99 14.60
CA PRO A 20 -25.70 6.01 14.88
C PRO A 20 -25.64 7.17 13.87
N GLY A 21 -26.75 7.37 13.13
CA GLY A 21 -26.89 8.41 12.10
C GLY A 21 -26.21 8.11 10.74
N ARG A 22 -25.62 6.93 10.55
CA ARG A 22 -24.99 6.51 9.28
C ARG A 22 -25.29 5.04 8.96
N LEU A 23 -25.95 4.82 7.83
CA LEU A 23 -26.25 3.51 7.27
C LEU A 23 -25.43 3.29 6.00
N ARG A 24 -24.67 2.19 5.96
CA ARG A 24 -24.02 1.69 4.75
C ARG A 24 -24.61 0.33 4.40
N ILE A 25 -25.10 0.18 3.19
CA ILE A 25 -25.80 -1.03 2.78
C ILE A 25 -25.44 -1.45 1.37
N GLY A 26 -25.19 -2.75 1.17
CA GLY A 26 -25.09 -3.34 -0.16
C GLY A 26 -26.45 -3.37 -0.84
N VAL A 27 -26.54 -2.85 -2.07
CA VAL A 27 -27.77 -2.92 -2.86
C VAL A 27 -27.57 -3.91 -4.01
N PRO A 28 -28.38 -4.98 -4.10
CA PRO A 28 -28.32 -5.91 -5.22
C PRO A 28 -28.48 -5.21 -6.58
N GLY A 29 -27.58 -5.49 -7.52
CA GLY A 29 -27.61 -4.92 -8.88
C GLY A 29 -27.05 -3.50 -9.03
N LEU A 30 -26.53 -2.89 -7.95
CA LEU A 30 -25.88 -1.57 -8.01
C LEU A 30 -24.46 -1.62 -8.58
N LEU A 31 -23.80 -2.78 -8.45
CA LEU A 31 -22.45 -3.00 -8.99
C LEU A 31 -22.47 -2.83 -10.52
N TYR A 32 -21.59 -1.98 -11.04
CA TYR A 32 -21.47 -1.60 -12.46
C TYR A 32 -22.71 -0.92 -13.08
N ASN A 33 -23.66 -0.42 -12.27
CA ASN A 33 -24.89 0.21 -12.76
C ASN A 33 -25.01 1.68 -12.34
N GLN A 34 -24.39 2.58 -13.11
CA GLN A 34 -24.40 4.03 -12.86
C GLN A 34 -25.81 4.64 -12.87
N SER A 35 -26.69 4.16 -13.76
CA SER A 35 -28.06 4.65 -13.88
C SER A 35 -28.92 4.26 -12.67
N LEU A 36 -28.68 3.09 -12.07
CA LEU A 36 -29.33 2.70 -10.82
C LEU A 36 -28.79 3.51 -9.64
N ALA A 37 -27.47 3.75 -9.59
CA ALA A 37 -26.84 4.56 -8.55
C ALA A 37 -27.42 5.97 -8.48
N ASN A 38 -27.52 6.67 -9.61
CA ASN A 38 -28.08 8.03 -9.66
C ASN A 38 -29.56 8.05 -9.24
N ARG A 39 -30.37 7.09 -9.72
CA ARG A 39 -31.79 6.98 -9.35
C ARG A 39 -31.99 6.70 -7.87
N MET A 40 -31.19 5.81 -7.28
CA MET A 40 -31.28 5.48 -5.86
C MET A 40 -30.82 6.61 -4.96
N ALA A 41 -29.69 7.25 -5.26
CA ALA A 41 -29.22 8.41 -4.50
C ALA A 41 -30.28 9.52 -4.48
N HIS A 42 -30.87 9.82 -5.65
CA HIS A 42 -31.93 10.84 -5.74
C HIS A 42 -33.22 10.42 -5.02
N ARG A 43 -33.61 9.14 -5.06
CA ARG A 43 -34.83 8.64 -4.41
C ARG A 43 -34.71 8.62 -2.88
N VAL A 44 -33.57 8.20 -2.37
CA VAL A 44 -33.33 8.05 -0.92
C VAL A 44 -33.06 9.41 -0.28
N ALA A 45 -32.45 10.35 -0.99
CA ALA A 45 -32.32 11.74 -0.53
C ALA A 45 -33.66 12.46 -0.30
N LYS A 46 -34.76 11.98 -0.89
CA LYS A 46 -36.11 12.54 -0.67
C LYS A 46 -36.78 12.04 0.62
N PHE A 47 -36.19 11.08 1.33
CA PHE A 47 -36.79 10.54 2.55
C PHE A 47 -36.62 11.53 3.71
N PRO A 48 -37.67 11.80 4.51
CA PRO A 48 -37.58 12.75 5.63
C PRO A 48 -36.49 12.34 6.62
N GLY A 49 -35.57 13.27 6.90
CA GLY A 49 -34.48 13.06 7.86
C GLY A 49 -33.21 12.42 7.28
N VAL A 50 -33.14 12.16 5.98
CA VAL A 50 -31.88 11.87 5.26
C VAL A 50 -31.17 13.19 4.95
N GLU A 51 -29.93 13.32 5.42
CA GLU A 51 -29.10 14.52 5.22
C GLU A 51 -28.21 14.37 3.99
N ILE A 52 -27.61 13.19 3.80
CA ILE A 52 -26.70 12.91 2.69
C ILE A 52 -26.95 11.49 2.20
N CYS A 53 -27.08 11.30 0.89
CA CYS A 53 -27.14 9.98 0.27
C CYS A 53 -26.17 9.88 -0.90
N HIS A 54 -25.33 8.84 -0.90
CA HIS A 54 -24.38 8.57 -1.98
C HIS A 54 -24.45 7.10 -2.39
N ALA A 55 -24.64 6.83 -3.68
CA ALA A 55 -24.63 5.50 -4.25
C ALA A 55 -23.34 5.31 -5.07
N ASN A 56 -22.56 4.29 -4.74
CA ASN A 56 -21.30 4.01 -5.42
C ASN A 56 -21.45 2.74 -6.31
N PRO A 57 -21.45 2.89 -7.64
CA PRO A 57 -21.64 1.77 -8.56
C PRO A 57 -20.40 0.87 -8.69
N ILE A 58 -19.22 1.32 -8.26
CA ILE A 58 -18.00 0.50 -8.26
C ILE A 58 -18.03 -0.49 -7.09
N THR A 59 -18.54 -0.07 -5.93
CA THR A 59 -18.62 -0.92 -4.72
C THR A 59 -19.97 -1.59 -4.53
N GLY A 60 -21.00 -1.21 -5.29
CA GLY A 60 -22.36 -1.72 -5.14
C GLY A 60 -23.04 -1.30 -3.84
N ARG A 61 -22.53 -0.24 -3.17
CA ARG A 61 -22.98 0.19 -1.84
C ARG A 61 -23.65 1.56 -1.86
N LEU A 62 -24.67 1.70 -1.04
CA LEU A 62 -25.38 2.94 -0.75
C LEU A 62 -24.98 3.42 0.66
N LEU A 63 -24.55 4.66 0.76
CA LEU A 63 -24.26 5.36 2.01
C LEU A 63 -25.36 6.39 2.28
N VAL A 64 -25.95 6.35 3.47
CA VAL A 64 -27.02 7.25 3.90
C VAL A 64 -26.67 7.81 5.27
N ASN A 65 -26.45 9.11 5.37
CA ASN A 65 -26.44 9.81 6.66
C ASN A 65 -27.86 10.31 6.92
N TYR A 66 -28.38 10.01 8.10
CA TYR A 66 -29.74 10.36 8.50
C TYR A 66 -29.77 10.78 9.97
N ASN A 67 -30.72 11.61 10.34
CA ASN A 67 -30.90 12.03 11.73
C ASN A 67 -31.69 10.96 12.50
N PRO A 68 -31.08 10.29 13.50
CA PRO A 68 -31.71 9.19 14.23
C PRO A 68 -32.88 9.63 15.14
N GLN A 69 -33.03 10.94 15.42
CA GLN A 69 -34.19 11.46 16.17
C GLN A 69 -35.42 11.74 15.29
N LYS A 70 -35.23 11.84 13.96
CA LYS A 70 -36.29 12.20 13.00
C LYS A 70 -36.70 11.06 12.07
N THR A 71 -35.92 9.98 12.02
CA THR A 71 -36.07 8.89 11.04
C THR A 71 -36.06 7.55 11.75
N ASP A 72 -37.09 6.73 11.51
CA ASP A 72 -37.04 5.32 11.88
C ASP A 72 -36.22 4.52 10.86
N LEU A 73 -35.28 3.71 11.35
CA LEU A 73 -34.39 2.89 10.52
C LEU A 73 -35.18 1.83 9.74
N GLY A 74 -36.25 1.27 10.33
CA GLY A 74 -37.11 0.30 9.67
C GLY A 74 -37.80 0.88 8.43
N GLN A 75 -38.37 2.08 8.57
CA GLN A 75 -38.98 2.81 7.46
C GLN A 75 -37.96 3.17 6.37
N LEU A 76 -36.76 3.63 6.74
CA LEU A 76 -35.70 3.96 5.78
C LEU A 76 -35.26 2.73 4.97
N LEU A 77 -35.07 1.58 5.63
CA LEU A 77 -34.74 0.33 4.95
C LEU A 77 -35.87 -0.13 4.01
N SER A 78 -37.13 0.00 4.45
CA SER A 78 -38.29 -0.28 3.60
C SER A 78 -38.37 0.66 2.39
N TRP A 79 -37.93 1.91 2.50
CA TRP A 79 -37.88 2.87 1.38
C TRP A 79 -36.75 2.54 0.39
N ILE A 80 -35.62 2.04 0.90
CA ILE A 80 -34.46 1.63 0.09
C ILE A 80 -34.81 0.40 -0.76
N PHE A 81 -35.49 -0.61 -0.20
CA PHE A 81 -35.77 -1.88 -0.89
C PHE A 81 -37.20 -2.04 -1.42
N GLY A 82 -38.18 -1.41 -0.78
CA GLY A 82 -39.61 -1.74 -0.93
C GLY A 82 -40.35 -1.03 -2.05
N GLY A 83 -39.66 -0.42 -3.01
CA GLY A 83 -40.29 0.05 -4.25
C GLY A 83 -41.61 0.84 -4.06
N GLY A 84 -41.57 1.93 -3.27
CA GLY A 84 -42.59 2.98 -3.22
C GLY A 84 -44.05 2.56 -3.04
N LYS A 85 -44.56 2.61 -1.80
CA LYS A 85 -45.97 2.95 -1.53
C LYS A 85 -46.05 3.88 -0.32
N SER A 86 -46.58 5.09 -0.51
CA SER A 86 -47.14 5.90 0.58
C SER A 86 -48.33 5.15 1.22
N PRO A 87 -48.66 5.40 2.49
CA PRO A 87 -49.74 4.70 3.16
C PRO A 87 -51.08 5.18 2.60
N GLY A 88 -51.81 4.30 1.91
CA GLY A 88 -53.17 4.61 1.46
C GLY A 88 -53.73 3.63 0.43
N ARG A 89 -54.74 2.86 0.88
CA ARG A 89 -55.79 2.15 0.14
C ARG A 89 -55.46 0.84 -0.59
N GLU A 90 -56.22 -0.18 -0.15
CA GLU A 90 -56.48 -1.47 -0.79
C GLU A 90 -56.97 -1.34 -2.24
N ARG A 91 -56.53 -2.28 -3.10
CA ARG A 91 -57.44 -3.18 -3.84
C ARG A 91 -56.68 -4.25 -4.65
N THR A 92 -57.16 -5.46 -4.42
CA THR A 92 -57.20 -6.75 -5.12
C THR A 92 -56.95 -6.80 -6.65
N LEU A 93 -56.18 -7.80 -7.10
CA LEU A 93 -56.53 -8.95 -7.99
C LEU A 93 -55.35 -9.44 -8.88
N GLN A 94 -55.31 -10.76 -9.06
CA GLN A 94 -54.30 -11.63 -9.69
C GLN A 94 -54.45 -11.70 -11.24
N PRO A 95 -53.93 -12.72 -11.97
CA PRO A 95 -52.54 -12.94 -12.40
C PRO A 95 -52.43 -13.15 -13.94
N GLY A 96 -51.21 -13.11 -14.52
CA GLY A 96 -51.03 -13.63 -15.88
C GLY A 96 -49.63 -13.42 -16.49
N GLY A 97 -49.09 -14.48 -17.10
CA GLY A 97 -48.07 -14.39 -18.14
C GLY A 97 -46.71 -15.01 -17.82
N LYS A 98 -46.53 -16.25 -18.26
CA LYS A 98 -45.28 -17.04 -18.26
C LYS A 98 -44.23 -16.41 -19.19
N THR A 99 -42.94 -16.41 -18.79
CA THR A 99 -41.83 -17.08 -19.52
C THR A 99 -40.50 -17.01 -18.77
N GLN A 100 -39.89 -18.21 -18.68
CA GLN A 100 -38.52 -18.62 -18.39
C GLN A 100 -37.41 -17.56 -18.28
N GLY A 101 -36.66 -17.64 -17.18
CA GLY A 101 -35.34 -17.03 -17.00
C GLY A 101 -34.69 -17.60 -15.73
N ALA A 102 -33.50 -18.17 -15.89
CA ALA A 102 -32.78 -18.95 -14.87
C ALA A 102 -32.65 -18.25 -13.52
N VAL A 103 -32.76 -19.05 -12.45
CA VAL A 103 -32.44 -18.66 -11.06
C VAL A 103 -30.95 -18.30 -10.98
N PRO A 104 -30.55 -17.07 -10.60
CA PRO A 104 -29.18 -16.80 -10.23
C PRO A 104 -28.99 -17.21 -8.76
N THR A 105 -28.21 -18.25 -8.57
CA THR A 105 -27.58 -18.65 -7.30
C THR A 105 -26.93 -17.43 -6.63
N PRO A 106 -26.97 -17.28 -5.29
CA PRO A 106 -26.37 -16.14 -4.62
C PRO A 106 -24.86 -16.10 -4.89
N LEU A 107 -24.38 -14.98 -5.45
CA LEU A 107 -22.97 -14.69 -5.64
C LEU A 107 -22.28 -14.66 -4.27
N THR A 108 -21.57 -15.74 -3.95
CA THR A 108 -20.52 -15.77 -2.95
C THR A 108 -19.45 -14.75 -3.34
N ASN A 109 -19.03 -13.92 -2.38
CA ASN A 109 -17.94 -12.96 -2.51
C ASN A 109 -16.66 -13.65 -3.01
N ASN A 110 -16.41 -13.57 -4.31
CA ASN A 110 -15.15 -13.94 -4.94
C ASN A 110 -14.18 -12.76 -4.82
N THR A 111 -13.52 -12.63 -3.68
CA THR A 111 -12.10 -12.28 -3.67
C THR A 111 -11.35 -13.53 -4.16
N GLN A 112 -11.38 -13.78 -5.47
CA GLN A 112 -10.47 -14.75 -6.08
C GLN A 112 -9.08 -14.15 -6.12
N GLY A 113 -8.39 -14.29 -4.98
CA GLY A 113 -6.96 -14.54 -5.02
C GLY A 113 -6.72 -15.82 -5.83
N VAL A 114 -5.57 -15.86 -6.49
CA VAL A 114 -5.02 -16.98 -7.26
C VAL A 114 -5.53 -18.35 -6.78
N PRO A 115 -6.06 -19.23 -7.67
CA PRO A 115 -6.49 -20.55 -7.27
C PRO A 115 -5.27 -21.41 -6.95
N GLY A 116 -5.04 -21.69 -5.67
CA GLY A 116 -3.97 -22.56 -5.21
C GLY A 116 -4.05 -22.82 -3.71
N GLU A 117 -4.42 -24.05 -3.36
CA GLU A 117 -4.35 -24.70 -2.03
C GLU A 117 -5.25 -24.14 -0.91
N ASN A 118 -5.86 -25.06 -0.14
CA ASN A 118 -6.53 -24.78 1.12
C ASN A 118 -5.58 -24.05 2.07
N SER A 119 -5.59 -22.71 2.05
CA SER A 119 -4.75 -21.90 2.93
C SER A 119 -5.22 -22.10 4.37
N ILE A 120 -4.45 -22.86 5.15
CA ILE A 120 -4.72 -23.10 6.56
C ILE A 120 -4.78 -21.74 7.27
N HIS A 121 -5.91 -21.44 7.92
CA HIS A 121 -6.06 -20.24 8.73
C HIS A 121 -5.32 -20.39 10.07
N TRP A 122 -4.02 -20.14 10.06
CA TRP A 122 -3.14 -20.30 11.23
C TRP A 122 -3.57 -19.49 12.46
N HIS A 123 -4.19 -18.32 12.27
CA HIS A 123 -4.74 -17.52 13.37
C HIS A 123 -5.90 -18.22 14.11
N VAL A 124 -6.62 -19.15 13.48
CA VAL A 124 -7.71 -19.90 14.11
C VAL A 124 -7.20 -21.08 14.93
N LEU A 125 -6.02 -21.61 14.59
CA LEU A 125 -5.43 -22.75 15.27
C LEU A 125 -4.80 -22.36 16.61
N ASP A 126 -4.91 -23.24 17.60
CA ASP A 126 -4.17 -23.10 18.85
C ASP A 126 -2.68 -23.41 18.61
N GLY A 127 -1.77 -22.78 19.37
CA GLY A 127 -0.32 -23.01 19.26
C GLY A 127 0.10 -24.49 19.26
N PRO A 128 -0.42 -25.34 20.18
CA PRO A 128 -0.13 -26.78 20.18
C PRO A 128 -0.61 -27.53 18.93
N LYS A 129 -1.76 -27.12 18.35
CA LYS A 129 -2.28 -27.73 17.12
C LYS A 129 -1.45 -27.33 15.91
N ALA A 130 -1.00 -26.08 15.85
CA ALA A 130 -0.11 -25.61 14.80
C ALA A 130 1.24 -26.36 14.84
N LEU A 131 1.79 -26.59 16.04
CA LEU A 131 3.00 -27.40 16.25
C LEU A 131 2.82 -28.84 15.77
N ALA A 132 1.70 -29.48 16.13
CA ALA A 132 1.39 -30.84 15.70
C ALA A 132 1.26 -30.94 14.17
N LEU A 133 0.60 -29.97 13.54
CA LEU A 133 0.37 -29.97 12.10
C LEU A 133 1.66 -29.75 11.30
N LEU A 134 2.61 -28.97 11.81
CA LEU A 134 3.93 -28.77 11.21
C LEU A 134 4.98 -29.76 11.71
N GLY A 135 4.63 -30.72 12.58
CA GLY A 135 5.56 -31.70 13.14
C GLY A 135 6.75 -31.08 13.87
N SER A 136 6.55 -29.94 14.53
CA SER A 136 7.61 -29.18 15.22
C SER A 136 7.50 -29.30 16.73
N CYS A 137 8.64 -29.30 17.44
CA CYS A 137 8.67 -29.32 18.89
C CYS A 137 8.92 -27.91 19.46
N ALA A 138 8.09 -27.45 20.39
CA ALA A 138 8.29 -26.14 21.03
C ALA A 138 9.61 -26.03 21.82
N LYS A 139 10.11 -27.14 22.37
CA LYS A 139 11.34 -27.17 23.20
C LYS A 139 12.61 -27.45 22.41
N ASN A 140 12.52 -28.30 21.39
CA ASN A 140 13.69 -28.77 20.66
C ASN A 140 13.77 -28.17 19.24
N GLY A 141 12.71 -27.52 18.75
CA GLY A 141 12.65 -27.03 17.38
C GLY A 141 12.66 -28.14 16.34
N LEU A 142 13.15 -27.82 15.14
CA LEU A 142 13.37 -28.77 14.05
C LEU A 142 14.77 -29.39 14.11
N THR A 143 14.93 -30.57 13.52
CA THR A 143 16.26 -31.14 13.24
C THR A 143 16.91 -30.44 12.05
N HIS A 144 18.24 -30.45 11.97
CA HIS A 144 18.97 -29.92 10.81
C HIS A 144 18.60 -30.65 9.51
N GLY A 145 18.34 -31.97 9.61
CA GLY A 145 17.89 -32.79 8.48
C GLY A 145 16.51 -32.37 7.97
N ASP A 146 15.55 -32.17 8.87
CA ASP A 146 14.20 -31.74 8.49
C ASP A 146 14.19 -30.32 7.94
N ALA A 147 14.99 -29.41 8.52
CA ALA A 147 15.12 -28.06 8.02
C ALA A 147 15.66 -28.05 6.58
N ARG A 148 16.70 -28.85 6.26
CA ARG A 148 17.23 -28.97 4.90
C ARG A 148 16.22 -29.56 3.92
N ARG A 149 15.48 -30.60 4.31
CA ARG A 149 14.43 -31.21 3.47
C ARG A 149 13.32 -30.20 3.16
N ARG A 150 12.87 -29.45 4.17
CA ARG A 150 11.85 -28.41 4.01
C ARG A 150 12.36 -27.24 3.17
N LEU A 151 13.62 -26.86 3.29
CA LEU A 151 14.22 -25.81 2.46
C LEU A 151 14.23 -26.21 0.99
N ALA A 152 14.55 -27.48 0.69
CA ALA A 152 14.48 -28.02 -0.66
C ALA A 152 13.04 -28.07 -1.21
N ALA A 153 12.04 -28.37 -0.36
CA ALA A 153 10.64 -28.48 -0.77
C ALA A 153 9.92 -27.13 -0.89
N HIS A 154 10.22 -26.18 0.02
CA HIS A 154 9.52 -24.90 0.13
C HIS A 154 10.25 -23.72 -0.50
N GLY A 155 11.53 -23.90 -0.84
CA GLY A 155 12.41 -22.84 -1.30
C GLY A 155 12.88 -21.92 -0.17
N PRO A 156 13.82 -21.01 -0.47
CA PRO A 156 14.34 -20.05 0.49
C PRO A 156 13.29 -19.01 0.88
N ASN A 157 13.38 -18.50 2.11
CA ASN A 157 12.56 -17.39 2.61
C ASN A 157 13.04 -16.05 2.03
N VAL A 158 12.76 -15.85 0.74
CA VAL A 158 13.12 -14.65 -0.02
C VAL A 158 11.91 -14.22 -0.84
N LEU A 159 11.67 -12.92 -0.90
CA LEU A 159 10.68 -12.35 -1.82
C LEU A 159 11.26 -12.44 -3.23
N THR A 160 10.52 -13.07 -4.14
CA THR A 160 10.99 -13.25 -5.52
C THR A 160 11.16 -11.89 -6.18
N GLU A 161 12.41 -11.49 -6.41
CA GLU A 161 12.71 -10.32 -7.22
C GLU A 161 12.18 -10.53 -8.65
N SER A 162 11.84 -9.44 -9.34
CA SER A 162 11.65 -9.48 -10.79
C SER A 162 12.92 -10.05 -11.42
N GLU A 163 12.79 -10.99 -12.36
CA GLU A 163 13.95 -11.55 -13.04
C GLU A 163 14.77 -10.40 -13.62
N LYS A 164 16.08 -10.40 -13.34
CA LYS A 164 16.98 -9.40 -13.91
C LYS A 164 16.91 -9.55 -15.42
N THR A 165 16.54 -8.49 -16.12
CA THR A 165 16.62 -8.48 -17.57
C THR A 165 18.07 -8.67 -17.96
N SER A 166 18.35 -9.72 -18.74
CA SER A 166 19.70 -9.95 -19.25
C SER A 166 20.09 -8.81 -20.18
N PHE A 167 21.36 -8.42 -20.20
CA PHE A 167 21.86 -7.41 -21.15
C PHE A 167 21.44 -7.73 -22.59
N TRP A 168 21.49 -9.00 -22.99
CA TRP A 168 21.07 -9.45 -24.31
C TRP A 168 19.57 -9.32 -24.56
N GLN A 169 18.76 -9.48 -23.52
CA GLN A 169 17.32 -9.28 -23.61
C GLN A 169 17.00 -7.80 -23.79
N VAL A 170 17.68 -6.91 -23.07
CA VAL A 170 17.55 -5.45 -23.26
C VAL A 170 17.95 -5.04 -24.68
N VAL A 171 19.05 -5.58 -25.21
CA VAL A 171 19.45 -5.34 -26.61
C VAL A 171 18.38 -5.83 -27.59
N LEU A 172 17.82 -7.03 -27.37
CA LEU A 172 16.79 -7.59 -28.25
C LEU A 172 15.47 -6.80 -28.19
N GLU A 173 15.11 -6.29 -27.01
CA GLU A 173 13.97 -5.40 -26.82
C GLU A 173 14.17 -4.04 -27.51
N SER A 174 15.37 -3.46 -27.46
CA SER A 174 15.73 -2.25 -28.24
C SER A 174 15.59 -2.46 -29.76
N LEU A 175 15.89 -3.65 -30.26
CA LEU A 175 15.66 -4.01 -31.67
C LEU A 175 14.15 -4.19 -32.00
N GLY A 176 13.31 -4.39 -30.99
CA GLY A 176 11.85 -4.52 -31.13
C GLY A 176 11.12 -3.20 -31.41
N GLY A 177 11.80 -2.06 -31.25
CA GLY A 177 11.25 -0.72 -31.52
C GLY A 177 10.80 -0.54 -32.97
N PHE A 178 9.78 0.29 -33.20
CA PHE A 178 9.23 0.54 -34.53
C PHE A 178 10.29 1.07 -35.51
N MET A 179 11.15 1.99 -35.06
CA MET A 179 12.19 2.59 -35.90
C MET A 179 13.31 1.59 -36.24
N SER A 180 13.73 0.78 -35.26
CA SER A 180 14.68 -0.31 -35.46
C SER A 180 14.16 -1.32 -36.48
N LYS A 181 12.87 -1.69 -36.40
CA LYS A 181 12.20 -2.57 -37.39
C LYS A 181 12.16 -1.95 -38.78
N LEU A 182 11.92 -0.65 -38.89
CA LEU A 182 11.92 0.05 -40.18
C LEU A 182 13.31 0.03 -40.84
N LEU A 183 14.36 0.32 -40.07
CA LEU A 183 15.74 0.29 -40.56
C LEU A 183 16.19 -1.15 -40.90
N LEU A 184 15.82 -2.13 -40.09
CA LEU A 184 16.06 -3.55 -40.39
C LEU A 184 15.33 -3.98 -41.67
N ALA A 185 14.10 -3.50 -41.88
CA ALA A 185 13.37 -3.75 -43.12
C ALA A 185 14.07 -3.08 -44.33
N ALA A 186 14.55 -1.85 -44.20
CA ALA A 186 15.32 -1.16 -45.25
C ALA A 186 16.64 -1.89 -45.57
N GLY A 187 17.36 -2.35 -44.55
CA GLY A 187 18.56 -3.19 -44.72
C GLY A 187 18.25 -4.52 -45.39
N GLY A 188 17.13 -5.17 -45.04
CA GLY A 188 16.66 -6.39 -45.70
C GLY A 188 16.31 -6.18 -47.17
N VAL A 189 15.64 -5.07 -47.51
CA VAL A 189 15.36 -4.72 -48.91
C VAL A 189 16.65 -4.44 -49.67
N SER A 190 17.61 -3.71 -49.09
CA SER A 190 18.93 -3.44 -49.69
C SER A 190 19.73 -4.74 -49.95
N LEU A 191 19.61 -5.73 -49.06
CA LEU A 191 20.24 -7.04 -49.24
C LEU A 191 19.58 -7.86 -50.37
N LEU A 192 18.24 -7.87 -50.44
CA LEU A 192 17.49 -8.53 -51.51
C LEU A 192 17.76 -7.92 -52.88
N VAL A 193 17.97 -6.61 -52.88
CA VAL A 193 18.45 -5.84 -54.00
C VAL A 193 19.80 -6.45 -54.39
N GLY A 194 20.79 -6.46 -53.51
CA GLY A 194 22.14 -6.97 -53.79
C GLY A 194 23.22 -5.95 -53.46
N GLU A 195 22.83 -4.83 -52.87
CA GLU A 195 23.69 -3.78 -52.34
C GLU A 195 24.16 -4.17 -50.94
N THR A 196 25.07 -5.15 -50.90
CA THR A 196 25.60 -5.70 -49.64
C THR A 196 26.28 -4.64 -48.78
N THR A 197 26.86 -3.59 -49.37
CA THR A 197 27.48 -2.47 -48.66
C THR A 197 26.46 -1.67 -47.86
N ASP A 198 25.34 -1.31 -48.48
CA ASP A 198 24.34 -0.42 -47.90
C ASP A 198 23.55 -1.18 -46.81
N ALA A 199 23.22 -2.45 -47.08
CA ALA A 199 22.63 -3.36 -46.10
C ALA A 199 23.54 -3.57 -44.86
N LEU A 200 24.85 -3.75 -45.06
CA LEU A 200 25.81 -3.94 -43.98
C LEU A 200 25.92 -2.67 -43.11
N VAL A 201 25.99 -1.49 -43.74
CA VAL A 201 26.09 -0.20 -43.03
C VAL A 201 24.83 0.06 -42.21
N ILE A 202 23.63 -0.11 -42.80
CA ILE A 202 22.35 0.09 -42.08
C ILE A 202 22.25 -0.87 -40.89
N THR A 203 22.59 -2.14 -41.10
CA THR A 203 22.53 -3.15 -40.04
C THR A 203 23.54 -2.84 -38.93
N ALA A 204 24.75 -2.39 -39.26
CA ALA A 204 25.76 -2.00 -38.29
C ALA A 204 25.32 -0.80 -37.43
N ILE A 205 24.70 0.22 -38.04
CA ILE A 205 24.16 1.39 -37.32
C ILE A 205 23.11 0.95 -36.31
N VAL A 206 22.14 0.12 -36.72
CA VAL A 206 21.08 -0.37 -35.83
C VAL A 206 21.65 -1.18 -34.66
N ILE A 207 22.62 -2.06 -34.91
CA ILE A 207 23.26 -2.86 -33.86
C ILE A 207 24.01 -1.97 -32.88
N ILE A 208 24.83 -1.02 -33.36
CA ILE A 208 25.58 -0.09 -32.51
C ILE A 208 24.60 0.72 -31.65
N GLN A 209 23.53 1.23 -32.25
CA GLN A 209 22.51 1.98 -31.52
C GLN A 209 21.86 1.14 -30.40
N ALA A 210 21.44 -0.09 -30.69
CA ALA A 210 20.83 -0.97 -29.69
C ALA A 210 21.80 -1.30 -28.54
N VAL A 211 23.09 -1.52 -28.83
CA VAL A 211 24.12 -1.75 -27.82
C VAL A 211 24.34 -0.51 -26.95
N VAL A 212 24.39 0.68 -27.56
CA VAL A 212 24.54 1.95 -26.83
C VAL A 212 23.35 2.19 -25.91
N GLU A 213 22.12 1.97 -26.39
CA GLU A 213 20.88 2.08 -25.59
C GLU A 213 20.88 1.09 -24.41
N ALA A 214 21.23 -0.18 -24.65
CA ALA A 214 21.31 -1.19 -23.59
C ALA A 214 22.40 -0.87 -22.55
N ALA A 215 23.57 -0.41 -23.01
CA ALA A 215 24.68 -0.04 -22.12
C ALA A 215 24.33 1.17 -21.24
N GLN A 216 23.62 2.17 -21.77
CA GLN A 216 23.13 3.31 -21.00
C GLN A 216 22.11 2.90 -19.95
N SER A 217 21.20 1.98 -20.31
CA SER A 217 20.16 1.48 -19.42
C SER A 217 20.74 0.67 -18.25
N CYS A 218 21.64 -0.28 -18.51
CA CYS A 218 22.25 -1.11 -17.46
C CYS A 218 23.13 -0.30 -16.48
N ARG A 219 23.78 0.79 -16.92
CA ARG A 219 24.58 1.66 -16.02
C ARG A 219 23.71 2.37 -14.98
N ALA A 220 22.47 2.73 -15.34
CA ALA A 220 21.53 3.37 -14.43
C ALA A 220 21.08 2.40 -13.33
N GLU A 221 20.79 1.14 -13.67
CA GLU A 221 20.34 0.11 -12.72
C GLU A 221 21.44 -0.36 -11.75
N LYS A 222 22.66 -0.59 -12.26
CA LYS A 222 23.79 -1.12 -11.47
C LYS A 222 24.21 -0.21 -10.31
N SER A 223 24.01 1.10 -10.47
CA SER A 223 24.26 2.10 -9.42
C SER A 223 23.25 2.00 -8.26
N LEU A 224 22.04 1.50 -8.53
CA LEU A 224 20.98 1.30 -7.55
C LEU A 224 21.14 -0.03 -6.79
N GLU A 225 21.71 -1.04 -7.45
CA GLU A 225 21.87 -2.40 -6.92
C GLU A 225 22.98 -2.51 -5.86
N ASN A 226 24.10 -1.82 -6.04
CA ASN A 226 25.20 -1.78 -5.06
C ASN A 226 24.79 -1.22 -3.68
N LEU A 227 23.66 -0.50 -3.59
CA LEU A 227 23.10 -0.03 -2.32
C LEU A 227 22.27 -1.11 -1.59
N LYS A 228 21.82 -2.16 -2.28
CA LYS A 228 20.93 -3.22 -1.73
C LYS A 228 21.68 -4.41 -1.13
N GLU A 229 22.86 -4.76 -1.64
CA GLU A 229 23.59 -5.98 -1.23
C GLU A 229 24.20 -5.93 0.19
N LEU A 230 24.21 -4.78 0.86
CA LEU A 230 24.87 -4.57 2.15
C LEU A 230 24.06 -4.99 3.40
N SER A 231 22.87 -5.60 3.25
CA SER A 231 22.00 -5.90 4.40
C SER A 231 21.18 -7.19 4.24
N SER A 232 21.80 -8.36 4.43
CA SER A 232 21.02 -9.60 4.63
C SER A 232 20.69 -9.79 6.11
N PRO A 233 19.41 -9.75 6.53
CA PRO A 233 19.03 -9.89 7.94
C PRO A 233 19.27 -11.32 8.46
N LEU A 234 19.76 -11.44 9.69
CA LEU A 234 19.89 -12.70 10.45
C LEU A 234 18.64 -12.94 11.30
N ALA A 235 18.27 -14.21 11.48
CA ALA A 235 17.17 -14.65 12.33
C ALA A 235 17.67 -15.58 13.44
N THR A 236 17.09 -15.46 14.64
CA THR A 236 17.40 -16.33 15.78
C THR A 236 16.36 -17.44 15.88
N VAL A 237 16.77 -18.70 15.73
CA VAL A 237 15.92 -19.90 15.71
C VAL A 237 16.32 -20.90 16.79
N LEU A 238 15.40 -21.77 17.16
CA LEU A 238 15.65 -22.96 17.97
C LEU A 238 15.62 -24.19 17.06
N ARG A 239 16.74 -24.92 16.96
CA ARG A 239 16.88 -26.19 16.23
C ARG A 239 17.70 -27.16 17.08
N GLU A 240 17.30 -28.43 17.12
CA GLU A 240 17.92 -29.48 17.95
C GLU A 240 18.13 -29.11 19.43
N GLY A 241 17.27 -28.24 19.98
CA GLY A 241 17.36 -27.75 21.37
C GLY A 241 18.35 -26.60 21.57
N GLU A 242 19.07 -26.18 20.53
CA GLU A 242 20.04 -25.09 20.58
C GLU A 242 19.51 -23.82 19.90
N THR A 243 19.82 -22.66 20.47
CA THR A 243 19.47 -21.37 19.88
C THR A 243 20.58 -20.95 18.91
N LEU A 244 20.24 -20.87 17.62
CA LEU A 244 21.17 -20.58 16.53
C LEU A 244 20.78 -19.28 15.81
N ARG A 245 21.77 -18.55 15.30
CA ARG A 245 21.54 -17.44 14.38
C ARG A 245 21.81 -17.91 12.95
N ILE A 246 20.78 -17.89 12.13
CA ILE A 246 20.85 -18.30 10.72
C ILE A 246 20.46 -17.15 9.79
N PRO A 247 20.93 -17.14 8.54
CA PRO A 247 20.41 -16.22 7.53
C PRO A 247 18.89 -16.35 7.40
N SER A 248 18.16 -15.22 7.35
CA SER A 248 16.69 -15.26 7.27
C SER A 248 16.18 -16.02 6.05
N LYS A 249 16.97 -16.10 4.98
CA LYS A 249 16.69 -16.88 3.75
C LYS A 249 16.61 -18.39 3.98
N ASP A 250 17.23 -18.92 5.04
CA ASP A 250 17.29 -20.36 5.34
C ASP A 250 16.18 -20.79 6.32
N LEU A 251 15.22 -19.89 6.61
CA LEU A 251 14.03 -20.19 7.41
C LEU A 251 13.03 -21.02 6.62
N VAL A 252 12.40 -21.96 7.32
CA VAL A 252 11.40 -22.87 6.74
C VAL A 252 10.16 -22.96 7.62
N PRO A 253 8.98 -23.32 7.06
CA PRO A 253 7.80 -23.61 7.85
C PRO A 253 8.09 -24.68 8.90
N GLY A 254 7.74 -24.39 10.14
CA GLY A 254 8.00 -25.22 11.31
C GLY A 254 9.20 -24.81 12.16
N ASP A 255 10.05 -23.88 11.69
CA ASP A 255 11.09 -23.31 12.55
C ASP A 255 10.48 -22.60 13.77
N ILE A 256 11.19 -22.61 14.89
CA ILE A 256 10.79 -21.89 16.10
C ILE A 256 11.67 -20.64 16.20
N LEU A 257 11.06 -19.47 16.05
CA LEU A 257 11.69 -18.17 16.20
C LEU A 257 11.76 -17.78 17.68
N ARG A 258 12.89 -17.19 18.07
CA ARG A 258 13.05 -16.45 19.32
C ARG A 258 13.25 -14.98 19.01
N LEU A 259 12.28 -14.16 19.39
CA LEU A 259 12.23 -12.75 19.06
C LEU A 259 12.21 -11.92 20.34
N GLY A 260 12.95 -10.81 20.35
CA GLY A 260 12.95 -9.81 21.39
C GLY A 260 12.75 -8.40 20.85
N ALA A 261 12.61 -7.43 21.76
CA ALA A 261 12.52 -6.03 21.40
C ALA A 261 13.69 -5.59 20.52
N GLY A 262 13.38 -4.94 19.39
CA GLY A 262 14.33 -4.50 18.37
C GLY A 262 14.48 -5.46 17.19
N ASP A 263 14.00 -6.71 17.29
CA ASP A 263 14.06 -7.66 16.18
C ASP A 263 13.00 -7.35 15.10
N ILE A 264 13.35 -7.66 13.86
CA ILE A 264 12.41 -7.69 12.73
C ILE A 264 11.89 -9.13 12.59
N VAL A 265 10.59 -9.28 12.41
CA VAL A 265 9.95 -10.58 12.16
C VAL A 265 10.32 -11.05 10.75
N PRO A 266 11.04 -12.17 10.60
CA PRO A 266 11.62 -12.56 9.30
C PRO A 266 10.66 -13.35 8.39
N ALA A 267 9.58 -13.90 8.95
CA ALA A 267 8.58 -14.74 8.26
C ALA A 267 7.26 -14.69 9.05
N ASP A 268 6.11 -15.02 8.45
CA ASP A 268 4.88 -15.04 9.24
C ASP A 268 4.90 -16.24 10.20
N ALA A 269 4.52 -15.98 11.44
CA ALA A 269 4.65 -16.93 12.51
C ALA A 269 3.46 -16.91 13.47
N LYS A 270 3.07 -18.10 13.93
CA LYS A 270 2.08 -18.28 14.99
C LYS A 270 2.74 -18.14 16.35
N ILE A 271 2.20 -17.30 17.22
CA ILE A 271 2.77 -17.11 18.55
C ILE A 271 2.47 -18.35 19.42
N ILE A 272 3.51 -18.92 20.03
CA ILE A 272 3.40 -20.03 20.98
C ILE A 272 3.41 -19.45 22.40
N GLU A 273 4.36 -18.56 22.68
CA GLU A 273 4.55 -17.92 23.97
C GLU A 273 4.89 -16.45 23.76
N ALA A 274 4.26 -15.57 24.53
CA ALA A 274 4.51 -14.13 24.49
C ALA A 274 4.58 -13.57 25.91
N VAL A 275 5.50 -12.64 26.15
CA VAL A 275 5.59 -11.88 27.40
C VAL A 275 5.63 -10.39 27.05
N ASN A 276 4.54 -9.68 27.37
CA ASN A 276 4.36 -8.25 27.11
C ASN A 276 4.72 -7.85 25.66
N LEU A 277 4.33 -8.69 24.70
CA LEU A 277 4.74 -8.56 23.30
C LEU A 277 3.98 -7.44 22.61
N THR A 278 4.70 -6.48 22.04
CA THR A 278 4.13 -5.41 21.22
C THR A 278 4.87 -5.30 19.89
N THR A 279 4.12 -5.13 18.80
CA THR A 279 4.67 -5.05 17.43
C THR A 279 4.30 -3.75 16.74
N ASN A 280 5.15 -3.32 15.80
CA ASN A 280 4.85 -2.26 14.84
C ASN A 280 4.50 -2.91 13.51
N GLU A 281 3.24 -2.74 13.08
CA GLU A 281 2.72 -3.36 11.86
C GLU A 281 2.51 -2.36 10.72
N ALA A 282 3.15 -1.18 10.79
CA ALA A 282 3.03 -0.12 9.81
C ALA A 282 3.35 -0.58 8.37
N CYS A 283 4.24 -1.55 8.18
CA CYS A 283 4.55 -2.10 6.86
C CYS A 283 3.36 -2.80 6.19
N LEU A 284 2.37 -3.26 6.97
CA LEU A 284 1.19 -3.98 6.47
C LEU A 284 -0.09 -3.15 6.59
N THR A 285 -0.21 -2.35 7.65
CA THR A 285 -1.43 -1.59 7.96
C THR A 285 -1.32 -0.10 7.64
N GLY A 286 -0.10 0.42 7.46
CA GLY A 286 0.19 1.85 7.38
C GLY A 286 0.12 2.57 8.73
N GLU A 287 -0.27 1.91 9.81
CA GLU A 287 -0.42 2.53 11.13
C GLU A 287 0.77 2.20 12.04
N SER A 288 1.40 3.23 12.64
CA SER A 288 2.59 3.07 13.49
C SER A 288 2.27 2.89 14.99
N ILE A 289 1.01 2.64 15.33
CA ILE A 289 0.58 2.44 16.71
C ILE A 289 1.00 1.03 17.15
N PRO A 290 1.66 0.86 18.31
CA PRO A 290 2.01 -0.45 18.85
C PRO A 290 0.78 -1.36 19.00
N VAL A 291 0.84 -2.56 18.42
CA VAL A 291 -0.20 -3.58 18.55
C VAL A 291 0.22 -4.58 19.63
N LEU A 292 -0.63 -4.78 20.63
CA LEU A 292 -0.41 -5.80 21.66
C LEU A 292 -0.71 -7.18 21.06
N LYS A 293 0.17 -8.15 21.31
CA LYS A 293 0.06 -9.51 20.80
C LYS A 293 -0.15 -10.52 21.92
N ASP A 294 -1.04 -11.47 21.68
CA ASP A 294 -1.36 -12.56 22.61
C ASP A 294 -1.52 -13.88 21.86
N GLY A 295 -0.62 -14.83 22.12
CA GLY A 295 -0.68 -16.17 21.52
C GLY A 295 -1.79 -17.05 22.06
N GLY A 296 -2.38 -16.72 23.21
CA GLY A 296 -3.49 -17.45 23.82
C GLY A 296 -4.86 -17.08 23.27
N GLU A 297 -4.97 -15.97 22.54
CA GLU A 297 -6.23 -15.51 21.97
C GLU A 297 -6.63 -16.39 20.76
N LYS A 298 -7.87 -16.85 20.74
CA LYS A 298 -8.40 -17.67 19.64
C LYS A 298 -8.89 -16.77 18.53
N GLY A 299 -8.27 -16.90 17.35
CA GLY A 299 -8.73 -16.19 16.17
C GLY A 299 -10.07 -16.74 15.68
N VAL A 300 -10.95 -15.84 15.25
CA VAL A 300 -12.19 -16.19 14.55
C VAL A 300 -11.93 -16.13 13.05
N GLN A 301 -12.56 -17.01 12.26
CA GLN A 301 -12.45 -16.92 10.81
C GLN A 301 -13.00 -15.59 10.28
N GLY A 302 -12.33 -15.00 9.29
CA GLY A 302 -12.76 -13.78 8.64
C GLY A 302 -12.32 -12.47 9.30
N ILE A 303 -11.50 -12.53 10.37
CA ILE A 303 -10.89 -11.32 10.93
C ILE A 303 -9.83 -10.74 9.99
N PRO A 304 -9.77 -9.40 9.82
CA PRO A 304 -8.70 -8.74 9.10
C PRO A 304 -7.31 -9.11 9.63
N ILE A 305 -6.29 -9.06 8.77
CA ILE A 305 -4.89 -9.36 9.14
C ILE A 305 -4.43 -8.48 10.31
N ALA A 306 -4.79 -7.19 10.31
CA ALA A 306 -4.47 -6.24 11.36
C ALA A 306 -5.02 -6.64 12.75
N ASP A 307 -6.11 -7.41 12.78
CA ASP A 307 -6.78 -7.83 14.02
C ASP A 307 -6.30 -9.21 14.50
N GLN A 308 -5.40 -9.88 13.76
CA GLN A 308 -4.84 -11.18 14.13
C GLN A 308 -3.73 -11.02 15.18
N VAL A 309 -4.13 -10.79 16.43
CA VAL A 309 -3.23 -10.54 17.58
C VAL A 309 -2.41 -11.76 18.02
N ASN A 310 -2.76 -12.95 17.56
CA ASN A 310 -2.04 -14.19 17.85
C ASN A 310 -1.03 -14.60 16.76
N MET A 311 -0.82 -13.73 15.78
CA MET A 311 0.13 -13.88 14.67
C MET A 311 1.18 -12.79 14.67
N LEU A 312 2.35 -13.13 14.15
CA LEU A 312 3.43 -12.21 13.77
C LEU A 312 3.59 -12.27 12.25
N PHE A 313 3.88 -11.12 11.63
CA PHE A 313 3.94 -11.03 10.18
C PHE A 313 5.31 -10.55 9.69
N SER A 314 5.78 -11.08 8.57
CA SER A 314 7.07 -10.76 7.97
C SER A 314 7.22 -9.26 7.71
N GLY A 315 8.38 -8.70 8.05
CA GLY A 315 8.72 -7.28 7.88
C GLY A 315 8.22 -6.35 9.00
N THR A 316 7.37 -6.84 9.92
CA THR A 316 6.99 -6.09 11.13
C THR A 316 8.12 -6.10 12.16
N SER A 317 8.15 -5.13 13.08
CA SER A 317 9.19 -5.05 14.12
C SER A 317 8.63 -5.26 15.53
N ILE A 318 9.41 -5.90 16.39
CA ILE A 318 9.07 -6.06 17.81
C ILE A 318 9.49 -4.79 18.55
N ILE A 319 8.53 -4.09 19.14
CA ILE A 319 8.77 -2.86 19.91
C ILE A 319 9.13 -3.21 21.35
N GLY A 320 8.42 -4.18 21.94
CA GLY A 320 8.55 -4.53 23.35
C GLY A 320 8.24 -6.00 23.61
N GLY A 321 8.81 -6.51 24.71
CA GLY A 321 8.61 -7.88 25.15
C GLY A 321 9.48 -8.90 24.41
N ARG A 322 9.07 -10.17 24.54
CA ARG A 322 9.72 -11.32 23.89
C ARG A 322 8.68 -12.34 23.44
N ALA A 323 9.01 -13.08 22.39
CA ALA A 323 8.13 -14.10 21.82
C ALA A 323 8.90 -15.36 21.43
N THR A 324 8.24 -16.50 21.62
CA THR A 324 8.57 -17.75 20.94
C THR A 324 7.46 -18.03 19.94
N ALA A 325 7.78 -18.14 18.65
CA ALA A 325 6.79 -18.24 17.58
C ALA A 325 7.16 -19.32 16.55
N LEU A 326 6.16 -20.02 16.05
CA LEU A 326 6.29 -21.06 15.01
C LEU A 326 6.17 -20.43 13.62
N VAL A 327 7.18 -20.56 12.77
CA VAL A 327 7.10 -20.13 11.37
C VAL A 327 6.04 -20.95 10.66
N VAL A 328 5.06 -20.29 10.03
CA VAL A 328 3.97 -20.97 9.30
C VAL A 328 4.06 -20.77 7.80
N THR A 329 4.50 -19.59 7.35
CA THR A 329 4.68 -19.27 5.93
C THR A 329 5.99 -18.53 5.72
N THR A 330 6.64 -18.78 4.58
CA THR A 330 7.92 -18.17 4.19
C THR A 330 7.89 -17.66 2.75
N GLY A 331 8.76 -16.69 2.45
CA GLY A 331 8.95 -16.13 1.11
C GLY A 331 7.67 -15.51 0.56
N MET A 332 7.36 -15.81 -0.71
CA MET A 332 6.17 -15.30 -1.42
C MET A 332 4.83 -15.76 -0.82
N ARG A 333 4.82 -16.75 0.08
CA ARG A 333 3.62 -17.22 0.76
C ARG A 333 3.30 -16.46 2.04
N THR A 334 4.18 -15.57 2.49
CA THR A 334 3.88 -14.62 3.58
C THR A 334 2.88 -13.56 3.14
N GLU A 335 2.19 -12.89 4.05
CA GLU A 335 1.27 -11.80 3.70
C GLU A 335 1.99 -10.65 2.98
N LEU A 336 3.20 -10.31 3.41
CA LEU A 336 4.05 -9.34 2.70
C LEU A 336 4.45 -9.85 1.31
N GLY A 337 4.73 -11.16 1.17
CA GLY A 337 5.03 -11.79 -0.10
C GLY A 337 3.84 -11.85 -1.06
N ARG A 338 2.61 -12.03 -0.55
CA ARG A 338 1.37 -11.96 -1.33
C ARG A 338 1.14 -10.55 -1.84
N ILE A 339 1.36 -9.54 -1.01
CA ILE A 339 1.32 -8.12 -1.43
C ILE A 339 2.37 -7.87 -2.52
N ALA A 340 3.60 -8.34 -2.34
CA ALA A 340 4.66 -8.22 -3.35
C ALA A 340 4.30 -8.94 -4.66
N GLY A 341 3.66 -10.11 -4.59
CA GLY A 341 3.18 -10.86 -5.75
C GLY A 341 2.12 -10.09 -6.54
N LEU A 342 1.15 -9.47 -5.87
CA LEU A 342 0.13 -8.63 -6.52
C LEU A 342 0.75 -7.42 -7.24
N LEU A 343 1.89 -6.92 -6.77
CA LEU A 343 2.62 -5.82 -7.41
C LEU A 343 3.47 -6.29 -8.59
N LYS A 344 3.92 -7.55 -8.61
CA LYS A 344 4.81 -8.10 -9.65
C LYS A 344 4.12 -8.20 -11.01
N ASP A 345 2.82 -8.46 -11.04
CA ASP A 345 2.03 -8.59 -12.28
C ASP A 345 1.62 -7.23 -12.89
N VAL A 346 1.93 -6.11 -12.21
CA VAL A 346 1.72 -4.77 -12.76
C VAL A 346 2.80 -4.51 -13.80
N ARG A 347 2.50 -4.84 -15.06
CA ARG A 347 3.39 -4.52 -16.20
C ARG A 347 3.60 -3.01 -16.28
N GLU A 348 4.85 -2.60 -16.43
CA GLU A 348 5.17 -1.20 -16.74
C GLU A 348 4.52 -0.84 -18.09
N GLU A 349 3.54 0.07 -18.07
CA GLU A 349 2.99 0.63 -19.30
C GLU A 349 3.97 1.64 -19.91
N GLN A 350 3.98 1.70 -21.24
CA GLN A 350 4.71 2.75 -21.97
C GLN A 350 4.26 4.15 -21.52
N THR A 351 5.22 5.07 -21.38
CA THR A 351 4.91 6.44 -21.00
C THR A 351 4.16 7.20 -22.08
N SER A 352 3.56 8.34 -21.72
CA SER A 352 2.81 9.17 -22.66
C SER A 352 3.71 9.73 -23.78
N LEU A 353 4.96 10.04 -23.49
CA LEU A 353 5.97 10.52 -24.43
C LEU A 353 6.44 9.38 -25.32
N GLN A 354 6.70 8.19 -24.78
CA GLN A 354 7.00 7.02 -25.60
C GLN A 354 5.86 6.75 -26.61
N LYS A 355 4.60 6.79 -26.16
CA LYS A 355 3.42 6.67 -27.04
C LYS A 355 3.37 7.79 -28.09
N GLN A 356 3.66 9.04 -27.71
CA GLN A 356 3.72 10.18 -28.64
C GLN A 356 4.87 10.05 -29.66
N LEU A 357 6.02 9.54 -29.26
CA LEU A 357 7.16 9.28 -30.14
C LEU A 357 6.86 8.16 -31.12
N ASP A 358 6.17 7.09 -30.69
CA ASP A 358 5.72 6.04 -31.59
C ASP A 358 4.70 6.57 -32.62
N ILE A 359 3.78 7.46 -32.19
CA ILE A 359 2.83 8.12 -33.11
C ILE A 359 3.58 9.03 -34.10
N LEU A 360 4.54 9.82 -33.61
CA LEU A 360 5.35 10.70 -34.44
C LEU A 360 6.18 9.90 -35.44
N GLY A 361 6.82 8.82 -34.98
CA GLY A 361 7.56 7.88 -35.83
C GLY A 361 6.68 7.31 -36.93
N LYS A 362 5.50 6.79 -36.58
CA LYS A 362 4.52 6.28 -37.57
C LYS A 362 4.11 7.33 -38.58
N ARG A 363 3.89 8.59 -38.16
CA ARG A 363 3.55 9.69 -39.07
C ARG A 363 4.71 9.99 -40.01
N ILE A 364 5.92 10.17 -39.50
CA ILE A 364 7.11 10.43 -40.32
C ILE A 364 7.31 9.32 -41.33
N THR A 365 7.23 8.06 -40.90
CA THR A 365 7.32 6.90 -41.81
C THR A 365 6.26 6.93 -42.90
N HIS A 366 5.02 7.30 -42.57
CA HIS A 366 3.97 7.45 -43.58
C HIS A 366 4.31 8.53 -44.63
N TRP A 367 4.80 9.70 -44.20
CA TRP A 367 5.25 10.76 -45.11
C TRP A 367 6.43 10.34 -45.97
N VAL A 368 7.41 9.63 -45.38
CA VAL A 368 8.60 9.12 -46.09
C VAL A 368 8.19 8.10 -47.14
N VAL A 369 7.37 7.11 -46.80
CA VAL A 369 6.89 6.09 -47.74
C VAL A 369 6.07 6.74 -48.86
N ALA A 370 5.19 7.71 -48.53
CA ALA A 370 4.43 8.45 -49.54
C ALA A 370 5.34 9.23 -50.49
N SER A 371 6.37 9.89 -49.97
CA SER A 371 7.33 10.69 -50.75
C SER A 371 8.20 9.80 -51.63
N VAL A 372 8.75 8.71 -51.08
CA VAL A 372 9.51 7.71 -51.82
C VAL A 372 8.65 7.07 -52.91
N GLY A 373 7.40 6.73 -52.60
CA GLY A 373 6.45 6.19 -53.58
C GLY A 373 6.16 7.17 -54.71
N ALA A 374 5.88 8.44 -54.40
CA ALA A 374 5.63 9.48 -55.40
C ALA A 374 6.85 9.72 -56.30
N ILE A 375 8.03 9.88 -55.72
CA ILE A 375 9.29 10.02 -56.46
C ILE A 375 9.55 8.76 -57.30
N GLY A 376 9.23 7.60 -56.76
CA GLY A 376 9.39 6.32 -57.43
C GLY A 376 8.53 6.20 -58.69
N VAL A 377 7.25 6.54 -58.58
CA VAL A 377 6.31 6.58 -59.70
C VAL A 377 6.77 7.58 -60.76
N ILE A 378 7.15 8.80 -60.38
CA ILE A 378 7.65 9.82 -61.30
C ILE A 378 8.93 9.35 -62.02
N SER A 379 9.85 8.71 -61.29
CA SER A 379 11.13 8.24 -61.85
C SER A 379 10.94 7.07 -62.82
N LEU A 380 9.98 6.18 -62.54
CA LEU A 380 9.57 5.12 -63.45
C LEU A 380 8.95 5.69 -64.73
N PHE A 381 8.08 6.71 -64.63
CA PHE A 381 7.54 7.40 -65.80
C PHE A 381 8.60 8.13 -66.63
N ARG A 382 9.72 8.53 -66.02
CA ARG A 382 10.89 9.10 -66.72
C ARG A 382 11.81 8.04 -67.35
N GLY A 383 11.45 6.76 -67.28
CA GLY A 383 12.20 5.67 -67.88
C GLY A 383 13.46 5.26 -67.10
N ARG A 384 13.61 5.67 -65.83
CA ARG A 384 14.73 5.21 -65.02
C ARG A 384 14.58 3.72 -64.67
N PRO A 385 15.68 2.96 -64.63
CA PRO A 385 15.62 1.55 -64.24
C PRO A 385 15.10 1.45 -62.80
N PHE A 386 14.18 0.51 -62.58
CA PHE A 386 13.55 0.27 -61.26
C PHE A 386 14.56 0.18 -60.12
N TRP A 387 15.73 -0.39 -60.40
CA TRP A 387 16.82 -0.50 -59.45
C TRP A 387 17.35 0.83 -58.91
N GLU A 388 17.64 1.80 -59.79
CA GLU A 388 18.12 3.12 -59.40
C GLU A 388 17.08 3.88 -58.57
N VAL A 389 15.81 3.66 -58.91
CA VAL A 389 14.67 4.23 -58.19
C VAL A 389 14.58 3.64 -56.78
N LEU A 390 14.73 2.32 -56.65
CA LEU A 390 14.71 1.63 -55.37
C LEU A 390 15.89 2.03 -54.48
N ARG A 391 17.10 2.11 -55.04
CA ARG A 391 18.31 2.60 -54.33
C ARG A 391 18.13 4.01 -53.80
N SER A 392 17.64 4.91 -54.65
CA SER A 392 17.37 6.31 -54.26
C SER A 392 16.30 6.39 -53.16
N GLY A 393 15.29 5.52 -53.22
CA GLY A 393 14.25 5.41 -52.21
C GLY A 393 14.76 4.93 -50.84
N ILE A 394 15.65 3.93 -50.82
CA ILE A 394 16.28 3.43 -49.58
C ILE A 394 17.16 4.52 -48.96
N SER A 395 18.00 5.18 -49.76
CA SER A 395 18.87 6.27 -49.29
C SER A 395 18.05 7.43 -48.71
N LEU A 396 16.96 7.82 -49.37
CA LEU A 396 16.04 8.85 -48.88
C LEU A 396 15.33 8.42 -47.59
N ALA A 397 14.91 7.16 -47.51
CA ALA A 397 14.22 6.63 -46.35
C ALA A 397 15.11 6.59 -45.11
N VAL A 398 16.35 6.10 -45.24
CA VAL A 398 17.35 6.07 -44.15
C VAL A 398 17.69 7.48 -43.69
N GLY A 399 17.93 8.41 -44.62
CA GLY A 399 18.24 9.80 -44.30
C GLY A 399 17.10 10.58 -43.62
N ALA A 400 15.86 10.10 -43.73
CA ALA A 400 14.69 10.72 -43.11
C ALA A 400 14.37 10.17 -41.71
N VAL A 401 15.05 9.12 -41.25
CA VAL A 401 14.85 8.55 -39.91
C VAL A 401 15.45 9.50 -38.85
N PRO A 402 14.67 9.95 -37.86
CA PRO A 402 15.17 10.85 -36.83
C PRO A 402 15.93 10.07 -35.74
N GLU A 403 17.12 9.59 -36.08
CA GLU A 403 17.98 8.76 -35.21
C GLU A 403 18.45 9.49 -33.95
N GLY A 404 18.57 10.82 -33.99
CA GLY A 404 19.00 11.63 -32.84
C GLY A 404 17.94 11.83 -31.75
N LEU A 405 16.67 11.46 -32.03
CA LEU A 405 15.55 11.81 -31.17
C LEU A 405 15.57 11.11 -29.80
N PRO A 406 15.88 9.79 -29.69
CA PRO A 406 16.06 9.13 -28.40
C PRO A 406 17.19 9.74 -27.57
N ALA A 407 18.31 10.09 -28.20
CA ALA A 407 19.45 10.71 -27.51
C ALA A 407 19.10 12.09 -26.93
N ILE A 408 18.43 12.94 -27.73
CA ILE A 408 17.96 14.25 -27.28
C ILE A 408 16.98 14.09 -26.11
N LEU A 409 16.09 13.10 -26.18
CA LEU A 409 15.14 12.83 -25.11
C LEU A 409 15.85 12.45 -23.81
N THR A 410 16.80 11.51 -23.87
CA THR A 410 17.56 11.06 -22.70
C THR A 410 18.30 12.22 -22.04
N VAL A 411 18.91 13.11 -22.82
CA VAL A 411 19.58 14.31 -22.31
C VAL A 411 18.57 15.25 -21.62
N ALA A 412 17.43 15.51 -22.27
CA ALA A 412 16.39 16.37 -21.70
C ALA A 412 15.82 15.81 -20.38
N LEU A 413 15.52 14.52 -20.31
CA LEU A 413 15.06 13.84 -19.09
C LEU A 413 16.13 13.86 -18.01
N THR A 414 17.39 13.62 -18.36
CA THR A 414 18.52 13.66 -17.41
C THR A 414 18.67 15.04 -16.77
N MET A 415 18.54 16.12 -17.54
CA MET A 415 18.53 17.48 -17.01
C MET A 415 17.34 17.70 -16.05
N GLY A 416 16.17 17.13 -16.34
CA GLY A 416 15.01 17.12 -15.46
C GLY A 416 15.26 16.41 -14.12
N VAL A 417 15.83 15.20 -14.18
CA VAL A 417 16.24 14.43 -12.99
C VAL A 417 17.24 15.21 -12.14
N GLN A 418 18.27 15.82 -12.75
CA GLN A 418 19.24 16.63 -12.02
C GLN A 418 18.60 17.83 -11.31
N ARG A 419 17.62 18.49 -11.93
CA ARG A 419 16.88 19.60 -11.28
C ARG A 419 16.04 19.12 -10.10
N MET A 420 15.44 17.93 -10.18
CA MET A 420 14.66 17.34 -9.08
C MET A 420 15.53 16.91 -7.91
N VAL A 421 16.69 16.30 -8.18
CA VAL A 421 17.64 15.91 -7.13
C VAL A 421 18.14 17.14 -6.35
N LYS A 422 18.39 18.27 -7.03
CA LYS A 422 18.72 19.56 -6.38
C LYS A 422 17.62 20.07 -5.45
N ARG A 423 16.38 19.58 -5.58
CA ARG A 423 15.24 19.88 -4.70
C ARG A 423 14.91 18.72 -3.74
N ASN A 424 15.86 17.81 -3.50
CA ASN A 424 15.73 16.63 -2.65
C ASN A 424 14.67 15.60 -3.12
N ALA A 425 14.31 15.61 -4.42
CA ALA A 425 13.46 14.60 -5.02
C ALA A 425 14.32 13.61 -5.84
N VAL A 426 14.53 12.42 -5.30
CA VAL A 426 15.34 11.37 -5.95
C VAL A 426 14.47 10.57 -6.91
N VAL A 427 14.87 10.52 -8.17
CA VAL A 427 14.15 9.80 -9.24
C VAL A 427 14.87 8.48 -9.50
N ARG A 428 14.15 7.35 -9.37
CA ARG A 428 14.69 6.00 -9.63
C ARG A 428 14.60 5.57 -11.09
N ASN A 429 13.53 5.99 -11.78
CA ASN A 429 13.31 5.71 -13.20
C ASN A 429 13.13 7.04 -13.95
N MET A 430 13.88 7.28 -15.03
CA MET A 430 13.82 8.53 -15.80
C MET A 430 12.41 8.77 -16.38
N SER A 431 11.67 7.70 -16.68
CA SER A 431 10.28 7.74 -17.17
C SER A 431 9.30 8.33 -16.15
N ALA A 432 9.63 8.28 -14.86
CA ALA A 432 8.79 8.80 -13.77
C ALA A 432 8.68 10.33 -13.79
N VAL A 433 9.70 11.03 -14.32
CA VAL A 433 9.70 12.49 -14.45
C VAL A 433 8.55 12.97 -15.31
N GLU A 434 8.34 12.29 -16.43
CA GLU A 434 7.29 12.59 -17.39
C GLU A 434 5.93 12.16 -16.86
N THR A 435 5.85 10.96 -16.28
CA THR A 435 4.61 10.43 -15.67
C THR A 435 4.07 11.39 -14.60
N LEU A 436 4.95 11.97 -13.78
CA LEU A 436 4.54 12.98 -12.80
C LEU A 436 3.99 14.26 -13.46
N GLY A 437 4.55 14.66 -14.60
CA GLY A 437 4.08 15.82 -15.37
C GLY A 437 2.72 15.60 -16.05
N SER A 438 2.38 14.36 -16.39
CA SER A 438 1.08 13.99 -16.99
C SER A 438 0.08 13.42 -15.98
N THR A 439 0.41 13.42 -14.69
CA THR A 439 -0.46 12.89 -13.63
C THR A 439 -1.69 13.77 -13.46
N THR A 440 -2.88 13.18 -13.58
CA THR A 440 -4.18 13.86 -13.41
C THR A 440 -4.86 13.54 -12.07
N ALA A 441 -4.48 12.44 -11.43
CA ALA A 441 -4.99 12.02 -10.13
C ALA A 441 -3.82 11.55 -9.25
N ILE A 442 -3.75 12.09 -8.02
CA ILE A 442 -2.75 11.68 -7.03
C ILE A 442 -3.45 10.84 -5.96
N CYS A 443 -3.10 9.55 -5.90
CA CYS A 443 -3.48 8.69 -4.80
C CYS A 443 -2.38 8.76 -3.75
N THR A 444 -2.70 9.21 -2.54
CA THR A 444 -1.73 9.46 -1.48
C THR A 444 -2.09 8.66 -0.24
N ASP A 445 -1.09 8.07 0.38
CA ASP A 445 -1.25 7.48 1.71
C ASP A 445 -1.41 8.60 2.76
N LYS A 446 -2.10 8.32 3.86
CA LYS A 446 -2.31 9.28 4.95
C LYS A 446 -1.09 9.30 5.87
N THR A 447 -0.71 8.13 6.39
CA THR A 447 0.26 8.04 7.48
C THR A 447 1.68 8.14 6.92
N GLY A 448 2.47 9.09 7.41
CA GLY A 448 3.86 9.29 6.96
C GLY A 448 4.03 9.91 5.57
N THR A 449 2.93 10.13 4.83
CA THR A 449 2.94 10.86 3.55
C THR A 449 2.23 12.22 3.67
N LEU A 450 0.93 12.24 3.99
CA LEU A 450 0.22 13.49 4.30
C LEU A 450 0.46 13.98 5.73
N THR A 451 0.66 13.04 6.65
CA THR A 451 0.91 13.32 8.06
C THR A 451 2.38 13.10 8.40
N THR A 452 2.86 13.79 9.44
CA THR A 452 4.25 13.65 9.91
C THR A 452 4.54 12.32 10.61
N ASN A 453 3.54 11.43 10.76
CA ASN A 453 3.60 10.22 11.58
C ASN A 453 4.09 10.48 13.01
N GLU A 454 3.80 11.67 13.55
CA GLU A 454 4.13 12.07 14.91
C GLU A 454 2.84 12.41 15.65
N MET A 455 2.56 11.67 16.73
CA MET A 455 1.37 11.91 17.54
C MET A 455 1.47 13.30 18.18
N THR A 456 0.45 14.13 17.96
CA THR A 456 0.47 15.54 18.38
C THR A 456 -0.82 15.87 19.09
N VAL A 457 -0.73 16.44 20.29
CA VAL A 457 -1.90 17.02 20.99
C VAL A 457 -2.37 18.23 20.19
N LYS A 458 -3.64 18.20 19.76
CA LYS A 458 -4.27 19.30 19.00
C LYS A 458 -5.20 20.15 19.87
N GLU A 459 -5.90 19.53 20.81
CA GLU A 459 -6.89 20.19 21.65
C GLU A 459 -6.76 19.76 23.11
N LEU A 460 -7.05 20.67 24.03
CA LEU A 460 -7.20 20.41 25.46
C LEU A 460 -8.61 20.81 25.87
N TYR A 461 -9.26 20.00 26.70
CA TYR A 461 -10.53 20.33 27.32
C TYR A 461 -10.36 20.41 28.84
N ILE A 462 -10.43 21.63 29.37
CA ILE A 462 -10.11 21.94 30.78
C ILE A 462 -11.12 22.97 31.26
N ASP A 463 -11.72 22.71 32.43
CA ASP A 463 -12.65 23.64 33.08
C ASP A 463 -13.76 24.13 32.12
N HIS A 464 -14.43 23.18 31.46
CA HIS A 464 -15.48 23.43 30.46
C HIS A 464 -15.07 24.27 29.24
N ASN A 465 -13.77 24.51 29.03
CA ASN A 465 -13.23 25.30 27.93
C ASN A 465 -12.32 24.44 27.03
N PHE A 466 -12.38 24.72 25.72
CA PHE A 466 -11.48 24.14 24.74
C PHE A 466 -10.28 25.07 24.48
N TYR A 467 -9.09 24.48 24.40
CA TYR A 467 -7.86 25.16 24.03
C TYR A 467 -7.23 24.48 22.83
N ASP A 468 -6.82 25.27 21.85
CA ASP A 468 -6.04 24.83 20.69
C ASP A 468 -4.55 24.80 21.01
N VAL A 469 -3.90 23.70 20.67
CA VAL A 469 -2.44 23.55 20.81
C VAL A 469 -1.81 23.68 19.43
N THR A 470 -1.10 24.79 19.20
CA THR A 470 -0.41 25.03 17.94
C THR A 470 0.94 24.33 17.87
N GLY A 471 1.51 24.27 16.65
CA GLY A 471 2.75 23.56 16.37
C GLY A 471 2.53 22.08 16.08
N GLU A 472 3.50 21.46 15.43
CA GLU A 472 3.41 20.09 14.92
C GLU A 472 4.52 19.21 15.44
N GLY A 473 4.21 17.93 15.59
CA GLY A 473 5.18 16.93 15.95
C GLY A 473 5.72 17.08 17.37
N TYR A 474 6.91 16.54 17.59
CA TYR A 474 7.54 16.49 18.92
C TYR A 474 8.36 17.74 19.28
N LYS A 475 8.39 18.77 18.41
CA LYS A 475 9.08 20.02 18.70
C LYS A 475 8.35 20.80 19.80
N PRO A 476 9.05 21.32 20.83
CA PRO A 476 8.45 22.13 21.89
C PRO A 476 8.21 23.58 21.43
N GLN A 477 7.69 23.75 20.21
CA GLN A 477 7.36 25.05 19.63
C GLN A 477 5.86 25.07 19.37
N GLY A 478 5.19 26.10 19.89
CA GLY A 478 3.75 26.22 19.82
C GLY A 478 3.22 27.08 20.96
N ARG A 479 1.93 27.39 20.89
CA ARG A 479 1.18 28.14 21.90
C ARG A 479 -0.11 27.40 22.18
N ILE A 480 -0.60 27.56 23.41
CA ILE A 480 -1.89 27.05 23.82
C ILE A 480 -2.85 28.24 23.84
N VAL A 481 -3.88 28.20 22.99
CA VAL A 481 -4.79 29.33 22.75
C VAL A 481 -6.19 28.92 23.19
N SER A 482 -6.83 29.72 24.03
CA SER A 482 -8.23 29.50 24.42
C SER A 482 -9.15 29.77 23.23
N ARG A 483 -10.10 28.88 22.95
CA ARG A 483 -11.18 29.13 21.98
C ARG A 483 -12.24 30.09 22.53
N SER A 484 -12.34 30.21 23.85
CA SER A 484 -13.25 31.14 24.52
C SER A 484 -12.57 32.50 24.74
N SER A 485 -13.22 33.57 24.29
CA SER A 485 -12.77 34.97 24.45
C SER A 485 -12.97 35.49 25.89
N ASN A 486 -13.68 34.74 26.74
CA ASN A 486 -13.87 35.10 28.13
C ASN A 486 -12.59 34.77 28.93
N GLY A 487 -11.66 35.72 28.93
CA GLY A 487 -10.41 35.65 29.69
C GLY A 487 -10.64 35.56 31.20
N HIS A 488 -10.91 34.35 31.71
CA HIS A 488 -10.82 34.07 33.13
C HIS A 488 -9.34 33.99 33.53
N ARG A 489 -8.94 34.80 34.52
CA ARG A 489 -7.55 34.89 35.01
C ARG A 489 -7.02 33.54 35.53
N ASP A 490 -7.90 32.62 35.91
CA ASP A 490 -7.55 31.28 36.42
C ASP A 490 -7.37 30.20 35.33
N ALA A 491 -7.84 30.45 34.10
CA ALA A 491 -7.77 29.52 32.98
C ALA A 491 -6.32 29.05 32.70
N HIS A 492 -5.35 29.97 32.78
CA HIS A 492 -3.94 29.64 32.58
C HIS A 492 -3.37 28.75 33.71
N SER A 493 -3.87 28.89 34.94
CA SER A 493 -3.45 28.09 36.09
C SER A 493 -3.93 26.63 35.97
N HIS A 494 -5.19 26.41 35.57
CA HIS A 494 -5.75 25.07 35.36
C HIS A 494 -5.07 24.33 34.20
N VAL A 495 -4.74 25.04 33.11
CA VAL A 495 -3.97 24.48 31.99
C VAL A 495 -2.60 23.99 32.44
N LEU A 496 -1.84 24.82 33.15
CA LEU A 496 -0.53 24.43 33.66
C LEU A 496 -0.59 23.28 34.66
N LYS A 497 -1.60 23.23 35.55
CA LYS A 497 -1.78 22.10 36.49
C LYS A 497 -2.06 20.80 35.76
N THR A 498 -2.94 20.84 34.75
CA THR A 498 -3.30 19.66 33.94
C THR A 498 -2.10 19.15 33.15
N LEU A 499 -1.38 20.03 32.46
CA LEU A 499 -0.17 19.67 31.71
C LEU A 499 0.95 19.14 32.62
N LYS A 500 1.08 19.71 33.82
CA LYS A 500 2.02 19.21 34.83
C LYS A 500 1.67 17.79 35.28
N ALA A 501 0.40 17.53 35.57
CA ALA A 501 -0.07 16.19 35.92
C ALA A 501 0.19 15.20 34.78
N ALA A 502 -0.13 15.58 33.54
CA ALA A 502 0.14 14.77 32.35
C ALA A 502 1.64 14.45 32.21
N ALA A 503 2.51 15.47 32.27
CA ALA A 503 3.97 15.28 32.14
C ALA A 503 4.57 14.40 33.24
N LEU A 504 4.08 14.56 34.47
CA LEU A 504 4.51 13.75 35.60
C LEU A 504 4.04 12.29 35.45
N CYS A 505 2.86 12.04 34.89
CA CYS A 505 2.33 10.68 34.71
C CYS A 505 2.84 9.95 33.46
N CYS A 506 3.63 10.60 32.59
CA CYS A 506 4.19 9.96 31.39
C CYS A 506 5.50 9.23 31.70
N ASN A 507 5.73 8.04 31.14
CA ASN A 507 7.00 7.31 31.22
C ASN A 507 7.94 7.61 30.06
N ALA A 508 7.42 8.08 28.93
CA ALA A 508 8.20 8.44 27.77
C ALA A 508 9.25 9.51 28.07
N GLU A 509 10.24 9.62 27.19
CA GLU A 509 11.25 10.66 27.19
C GLU A 509 11.34 11.33 25.82
N LEU A 510 11.48 12.65 25.82
CA LEU A 510 11.81 13.41 24.61
C LEU A 510 13.30 13.68 24.59
N ARG A 511 14.00 13.18 23.57
CA ARG A 511 15.43 13.40 23.35
C ARG A 511 15.69 14.16 22.07
N LEU A 512 16.68 15.03 22.11
CA LEU A 512 17.18 15.70 20.91
C LEU A 512 18.21 14.78 20.25
N GLY A 513 17.93 14.34 19.03
CA GLY A 513 18.84 13.53 18.24
C GLY A 513 20.03 14.33 17.68
N PRO A 514 21.06 13.64 17.13
CA PRO A 514 22.30 14.28 16.65
C PRO A 514 22.09 15.34 15.56
N LYS A 515 20.99 15.24 14.80
CA LYS A 515 20.61 16.17 13.72
C LYS A 515 19.63 17.26 14.18
N GLY A 516 19.46 17.47 15.48
CA GLY A 516 18.51 18.44 16.04
C GLY A 516 17.03 18.05 15.92
N GLN A 517 16.73 16.77 15.65
CA GLN A 517 15.37 16.24 15.57
C GLN A 517 14.92 15.69 16.93
N TRP A 518 13.74 16.08 17.39
CA TRP A 518 13.14 15.53 18.60
C TRP A 518 12.63 14.11 18.35
N LYS A 519 13.02 13.17 19.21
CA LYS A 519 12.57 11.79 19.18
C LYS A 519 11.95 11.40 20.52
N VAL A 520 10.83 10.70 20.46
CA VAL A 520 10.21 10.06 21.61
C VAL A 520 10.86 8.71 21.84
N ILE A 521 11.20 8.43 23.09
CA ILE A 521 11.56 7.10 23.57
C ILE A 521 10.44 6.67 24.53
N GLY A 522 9.69 5.65 24.14
CA GLY A 522 8.48 5.23 24.84
C GLY A 522 7.23 5.41 23.98
N ASP A 523 6.08 5.51 24.63
CA ASP A 523 4.78 5.58 23.95
C ASP A 523 4.59 6.93 23.21
N PRO A 524 4.14 6.94 21.94
CA PRO A 524 3.91 8.16 21.18
C PRO A 524 2.86 9.11 21.80
N THR A 525 1.82 8.57 22.45
CA THR A 525 0.81 9.39 23.14
C THR A 525 1.42 10.10 24.33
N GLU A 526 2.20 9.39 25.15
CA GLU A 526 2.95 9.99 26.25
C GLU A 526 3.96 11.03 25.75
N GLY A 527 4.66 10.75 24.65
CA GLY A 527 5.54 11.70 23.97
C GLY A 527 4.82 12.98 23.56
N ALA A 528 3.63 12.87 22.98
CA ALA A 528 2.79 14.01 22.60
C ALA A 528 2.37 14.86 23.81
N LEU A 529 2.02 14.23 24.93
CA LEU A 529 1.66 14.90 26.18
C LEU A 529 2.86 15.66 26.78
N LEU A 530 4.06 15.07 26.75
CA LEU A 530 5.29 15.73 27.17
C LEU A 530 5.60 16.95 26.30
N THR A 531 5.42 16.84 24.97
CA THR A 531 5.60 17.97 24.05
C THR A 531 4.59 19.08 24.34
N ALA A 532 3.31 18.75 24.61
CA ALA A 532 2.29 19.73 24.97
C ALA A 532 2.62 20.47 26.27
N ALA A 533 3.14 19.76 27.28
CA ALA A 533 3.61 20.39 28.53
C ALA A 533 4.78 21.35 28.27
N MET A 534 5.74 20.96 27.43
CA MET A 534 6.86 21.83 27.05
C MET A 534 6.41 23.08 26.29
N LYS A 535 5.39 22.98 25.41
CA LYS A 535 4.76 24.14 24.74
C LYS A 535 4.10 25.09 25.75
N GLY A 536 3.59 24.56 26.87
CA GLY A 536 3.09 25.34 28.01
C GLY A 536 4.18 25.90 28.93
N GLY A 537 5.47 25.77 28.57
CA GLY A 537 6.60 26.24 29.38
C GLY A 537 7.03 25.28 30.49
N LEU A 538 6.46 24.08 30.56
CA LEU A 538 6.78 23.07 31.56
C LEU A 538 7.78 22.06 31.01
N TRP A 539 9.05 22.22 31.39
CA TRP A 539 10.08 21.25 31.07
C TRP A 539 9.96 20.00 31.94
N TRP A 540 9.70 18.86 31.31
CA TRP A 540 9.44 17.60 32.01
C TRP A 540 10.62 17.12 32.88
N LYS A 541 11.88 17.40 32.48
CA LYS A 541 13.07 17.08 33.28
C LYS A 541 13.05 17.81 34.62
N ASN A 542 12.85 19.13 34.59
CA ASN A 542 12.75 19.96 35.78
C ASN A 542 11.58 19.53 36.68
N LEU A 543 10.47 19.08 36.09
CA LEU A 543 9.35 18.53 36.84
C LEU A 543 9.71 17.20 37.53
N ARG A 544 10.41 16.28 36.85
CA ARG A 544 10.82 15.00 37.44
C ARG A 544 11.92 15.15 38.50
N GLU A 545 12.80 16.14 38.36
CA GLU A 545 13.78 16.48 39.40
C GLU A 545 13.09 17.05 40.64
N LYS A 546 12.07 17.89 40.44
CA LYS A 546 11.30 18.50 41.53
C LYS A 546 10.34 17.53 42.23
N TYR A 547 9.72 16.61 41.50
CA TYR A 547 8.73 15.68 42.03
C TYR A 547 9.22 14.23 41.89
N ARG A 548 9.62 13.62 43.01
CA ARG A 548 10.16 12.25 43.02
C ARG A 548 9.03 11.22 42.93
N ARG A 549 9.21 10.20 42.09
CA ARG A 549 8.28 9.06 41.98
C ARG A 549 8.60 8.00 43.04
N HIS A 550 7.58 7.56 43.78
CA HIS A 550 7.74 6.53 44.82
C HIS A 550 7.41 5.10 44.34
N GLY A 551 6.69 4.92 43.23
CA GLY A 551 6.45 3.60 42.64
C GLY A 551 5.47 3.64 41.47
N PRO A 552 5.54 2.70 40.51
CA PRO A 552 4.54 2.57 39.43
C PRO A 552 3.27 1.86 39.93
N VAL A 553 2.10 2.45 39.68
CA VAL A 553 0.81 1.77 39.80
C VAL A 553 0.29 1.57 38.38
N TRP A 554 0.54 0.41 37.78
CA TRP A 554 -0.07 0.08 36.48
C TRP A 554 -1.06 -1.05 36.68
N ASP A 555 -2.35 -0.73 36.65
CA ASP A 555 -3.43 -1.71 36.82
C ASP A 555 -3.89 -2.22 35.45
N ARG A 556 -3.47 -3.45 35.13
CA ARG A 556 -3.74 -4.15 33.87
C ARG A 556 -5.24 -4.37 33.63
N CYS A 557 -6.08 -4.38 34.68
CA CYS A 557 -7.52 -4.64 34.55
C CYS A 557 -8.35 -3.40 34.18
N ASN A 558 -7.88 -2.19 34.46
CA ASN A 558 -8.69 -0.97 34.32
C ASN A 558 -8.34 -0.09 33.11
N LYS A 559 -7.37 -0.48 32.25
CA LYS A 559 -6.82 0.36 31.17
C LYS A 559 -6.48 1.79 31.64
N ARG A 560 -6.07 1.95 32.90
CA ARG A 560 -5.66 3.22 33.49
C ARG A 560 -4.22 3.07 33.95
N SER A 561 -3.35 3.98 33.51
CA SER A 561 -2.13 4.27 34.26
C SER A 561 -2.57 4.81 35.62
N GLY A 562 -2.39 4.01 36.68
CA GLY A 562 -2.61 4.48 38.03
C GLY A 562 -1.68 5.66 38.28
N GLY A 563 -2.24 6.75 38.79
CA GLY A 563 -1.48 7.95 39.10
C GLY A 563 -0.26 7.60 39.95
N TYR A 564 0.90 8.13 39.56
CA TYR A 564 2.08 8.06 40.40
C TYR A 564 1.87 8.99 41.60
N ASN A 565 2.23 8.54 42.80
CA ASN A 565 2.34 9.43 43.95
C ASN A 565 3.60 10.29 43.81
N PHE A 566 3.43 11.61 43.93
CA PHE A 566 4.49 12.61 43.84
C PHE A 566 4.53 13.42 45.14
N GLU A 567 5.68 13.47 45.80
CA GLU A 567 5.98 14.47 46.84
C GLU A 567 6.77 15.64 46.23
N ARG A 568 6.64 16.83 46.83
CA ARG A 568 7.05 18.13 46.26
C ARG A 568 8.42 18.60 46.73
#